data_AF-A0A2M7XJV1-F1
#
_entry.id   AF-A0A2M7XJV1-F1
#
_cell.length_a   1.000
_cell.length_b   1.000
_cell.length_c   1.000
_cell.angle_alpha   90.00
_cell.angle_beta   90.00
_cell.angle_gamma   90.00
#
_symmetry.space_group_name_H-M   'P 1'
#
loop_
_entity.id
_entity.type
_entity.pdbx_description
1 polymer ?
#
loop_
_entity_poly.entity_id
_entity_poly.type
_entity_poly.pdbx_seq_one_letter_code
_entity_poly.pdbx_strand_id
1 'polypeptide(L)'
;MIQKSNLKGKLLMLFHKFSRFTKQQKVFVLYLCGLVFFLIFFPLIKVAPVDGDTYRVRLLSGALFKVMLIVIVALAVLVGRNMSFRFKNIVINYFGFKENDALINFALLFIISTALLGIGDTINVVQNTTSTIRVTGSYYFIELLLLAGLVLTLMSVVKTAKLQGGKTKIINVIDEDALKEVSHKKSLKGLFDEEEEDEELANMHHAHHTEHEHHEHEHLHHVHHEEE
;
A
#
# COMPACT_ATOMS: atom_id res chain seq x y z
N MET A 1 19.07 32.27 13.89
CA MET A 1 18.18 32.47 12.72
C MET A 1 17.28 31.24 12.58
N ILE A 2 16.02 31.34 12.97
CA ILE A 2 15.07 30.21 12.92
C ILE A 2 14.55 30.10 11.49
N GLN A 3 14.87 28.99 10.84
CA GLN A 3 14.44 28.62 9.50
C GLN A 3 12.90 28.61 9.48
N LYS A 4 12.27 29.71 9.01
CA LYS A 4 10.82 29.78 8.79
C LYS A 4 10.48 28.69 7.78
N SER A 5 9.98 27.59 8.33
CA SER A 5 9.88 26.32 7.65
C SER A 5 9.11 26.45 6.35
N ASN A 6 9.57 25.68 5.37
CA ASN A 6 9.00 25.45 4.05
C ASN A 6 7.62 24.74 4.13
N LEU A 7 6.73 25.20 5.02
CA LEU A 7 5.46 24.56 5.38
C LEU A 7 4.51 24.55 4.18
N LYS A 8 4.43 25.68 3.46
CA LYS A 8 3.68 25.79 2.20
C LYS A 8 4.23 24.83 1.14
N GLY A 9 5.55 24.72 1.01
CA GLY A 9 6.19 23.78 0.08
C GLY A 9 5.92 22.31 0.43
N LYS A 10 6.00 21.94 1.72
CA LYS A 10 5.65 20.59 2.20
C LYS A 10 4.16 20.27 2.00
N LEU A 11 3.27 21.23 2.24
CA LEU A 11 1.83 21.11 1.95
C LEU A 11 1.57 20.93 0.45
N LEU A 12 2.21 21.72 -0.41
CA LEU A 12 2.10 21.60 -1.87
C LEU A 12 2.60 20.23 -2.36
N MET A 13 3.69 19.72 -1.79
CA MET A 13 4.16 18.36 -2.08
C MET A 13 3.18 17.28 -1.62
N LEU A 14 2.54 17.45 -0.45
CA LEU A 14 1.49 16.53 0.02
C LEU A 14 0.27 16.55 -0.91
N PHE A 15 -0.15 17.74 -1.36
CA PHE A 15 -1.25 17.89 -2.31
C PHE A 15 -0.93 17.28 -3.69
N HIS A 16 0.27 17.50 -4.21
CA HIS A 16 0.70 16.88 -5.46
C HIS A 16 0.74 15.36 -5.33
N LYS A 17 1.22 14.84 -4.20
CA LYS A 17 1.23 13.40 -3.91
C LYS A 17 -0.19 12.82 -3.80
N PHE A 18 -1.10 13.57 -3.18
CA PHE A 18 -2.51 13.22 -3.07
C PHE A 18 -3.20 13.12 -4.45
N SER A 19 -2.82 13.98 -5.41
CA SER A 19 -3.35 13.95 -6.78
C SER A 19 -3.10 12.60 -7.48
N ARG A 20 -1.96 11.95 -7.19
CA ARG A 20 -1.56 10.65 -7.80
C ARG A 20 -2.23 9.43 -7.18
N PHE A 21 -2.98 9.57 -6.10
CA PHE A 21 -3.66 8.44 -5.47
C PHE A 21 -4.87 7.95 -6.27
N THR A 22 -5.15 6.66 -6.16
CA THR A 22 -6.36 6.05 -6.73
C THR A 22 -7.61 6.63 -6.04
N LYS A 23 -8.77 6.58 -6.70
CA LYS A 23 -10.03 7.10 -6.12
C LYS A 23 -10.31 6.51 -4.73
N GLN A 24 -10.07 5.21 -4.56
CA GLN A 24 -10.25 4.53 -3.27
C GLN A 24 -9.27 5.00 -2.20
N GLN A 25 -7.99 5.18 -2.55
CA GLN A 25 -6.98 5.71 -1.62
C GLN A 25 -7.29 7.15 -1.20
N LYS A 26 -7.76 8.00 -2.12
CA LYS A 26 -8.17 9.38 -1.82
C LYS A 26 -9.31 9.42 -0.81
N VAL A 27 -10.35 8.60 -1.04
CA VAL A 27 -11.50 8.50 -0.13
C VAL A 27 -11.06 8.01 1.24
N PHE A 28 -10.23 6.98 1.31
CA PHE A 28 -9.73 6.44 2.58
C PHE A 28 -8.88 7.46 3.35
N VAL A 29 -7.99 8.17 2.67
CA VAL A 29 -7.16 9.20 3.29
C VAL A 29 -8.01 10.37 3.78
N LEU A 30 -9.01 10.81 3.01
CA LEU A 30 -9.93 11.87 3.44
C LEU A 30 -10.73 11.45 4.68
N TYR A 31 -11.28 10.23 4.67
CA TYR A 31 -11.92 9.62 5.83
C TYR A 31 -11.00 9.65 7.05
N LEU A 32 -9.75 9.23 6.87
CA LEU A 32 -8.76 9.14 7.94
C LEU A 32 -8.36 10.52 8.48
N CYS A 33 -8.26 11.54 7.63
CA CYS A 33 -8.08 12.93 8.07
C CYS A 33 -9.27 13.39 8.94
N GLY A 34 -10.50 13.08 8.52
CA GLY A 34 -11.70 13.37 9.31
C GLY A 34 -11.69 12.65 10.66
N LEU A 35 -11.40 11.35 10.68
CA LEU A 35 -11.32 10.56 11.89
C LEU A 35 -10.29 11.12 12.89
N VAL A 36 -9.08 11.44 12.43
CA VAL A 36 -8.02 12.04 13.25
C VAL A 36 -8.48 13.39 13.83
N PHE A 37 -9.12 14.22 13.01
CA PHE A 37 -9.66 15.50 13.47
C PHE A 37 -10.68 15.30 14.61
N PHE A 38 -11.67 14.42 14.43
CA PHE A 38 -12.66 14.19 15.48
C PHE A 38 -12.03 13.61 16.75
N LEU A 39 -11.11 12.65 16.64
CA LEU A 39 -10.45 12.03 17.81
C LEU A 39 -9.61 13.00 18.64
N ILE A 40 -8.95 13.96 18.00
CA ILE A 40 -8.05 14.91 18.68
C ILE A 40 -8.85 16.04 19.34
N PHE A 41 -9.83 16.60 18.62
CA PHE A 41 -10.49 17.84 19.04
C PHE A 41 -11.72 17.61 19.91
N PHE A 42 -12.42 16.49 19.74
CA PHE A 42 -13.69 16.27 20.43
C PHE A 42 -13.48 15.53 21.76
N PRO A 43 -14.25 15.91 22.80
CA PRO A 43 -14.24 15.18 24.06
C PRO A 43 -14.85 13.80 23.86
N LEU A 44 -14.36 12.82 24.64
CA LEU A 44 -14.90 11.46 24.64
C LEU A 44 -15.81 11.25 25.84
N ILE A 45 -15.40 11.73 27.01
CA ILE A 45 -16.09 11.52 28.28
C ILE A 45 -16.49 12.87 28.88
N LYS A 46 -17.65 12.91 29.52
CA LYS A 46 -18.13 14.01 30.34
C LYS A 46 -18.22 13.53 31.79
N VAL A 47 -17.65 14.31 32.71
CA VAL A 47 -17.73 14.06 34.15
C VAL A 47 -18.50 15.21 34.78
N ALA A 48 -19.61 14.89 35.42
CA ALA A 48 -20.47 15.78 36.18
C ALA A 48 -20.46 15.31 37.65
N PRO A 49 -19.50 15.77 38.47
CA PRO A 49 -19.45 15.40 39.88
C PRO A 49 -20.64 15.98 40.65
N VAL A 50 -20.97 15.37 41.78
CA VAL A 50 -22.09 15.81 42.64
C VAL A 50 -21.82 17.18 43.25
N ASP A 51 -20.56 17.44 43.64
CA ASP A 51 -20.11 18.68 44.28
C ASP A 51 -18.97 19.34 43.47
N GLY A 52 -19.24 19.75 42.23
CA GLY A 52 -18.26 20.52 41.46
C GLY A 52 -18.61 20.79 40.00
N ASP A 53 -17.67 21.44 39.31
CA ASP A 53 -17.84 21.82 37.92
C ASP A 53 -17.74 20.62 36.98
N THR A 54 -18.64 20.61 36.00
CA THR A 54 -18.63 19.63 34.92
C THR A 54 -17.43 19.83 34.02
N TYR A 55 -16.62 18.78 33.83
CA TYR A 55 -15.48 18.81 32.91
C TYR A 55 -15.58 17.73 31.84
N ARG A 56 -14.79 17.90 30.77
CA ARG A 56 -14.78 16.99 29.62
C ARG A 56 -13.38 16.43 29.41
N VAL A 57 -13.29 15.12 29.24
CA VAL A 57 -12.04 14.40 29.03
C VAL A 57 -11.89 14.10 27.54
N ARG A 58 -10.78 14.54 26.96
CA ARG A 58 -10.37 14.27 25.57
C ARG A 58 -9.45 13.06 25.52
N LEU A 59 -9.23 12.53 24.31
CA LEU A 59 -8.26 11.46 24.09
C LEU A 59 -6.85 11.83 24.58
N LEU A 60 -6.42 13.07 24.33
CA LEU A 60 -5.13 13.61 24.73
C LEU A 60 -5.01 13.96 26.23
N SER A 61 -5.84 13.37 27.08
CA SER A 61 -5.77 13.60 28.53
C SER A 61 -4.85 12.59 29.21
N GLY A 62 -4.20 13.00 30.30
CA GLY A 62 -3.41 12.10 31.13
C GLY A 62 -4.23 10.93 31.71
N ALA A 63 -5.53 11.15 31.95
CA ALA A 63 -6.44 10.12 32.45
C ALA A 63 -6.60 8.93 31.48
N LEU A 64 -6.42 9.16 30.18
CA LEU A 64 -6.54 8.12 29.14
C LEU A 64 -5.18 7.71 28.56
N PHE A 65 -4.07 7.98 29.23
CA PHE A 65 -2.71 7.86 28.67
C PHE A 65 -2.42 6.51 27.98
N LYS A 66 -2.80 5.39 28.59
CA LYS A 66 -2.57 4.04 28.02
C LYS A 66 -3.32 3.85 26.70
N VAL A 67 -4.62 4.20 26.69
CA VAL A 67 -5.47 4.08 25.50
C VAL A 67 -5.02 5.09 24.44
N MET A 68 -4.71 6.31 24.86
CA MET A 68 -4.16 7.35 24.00
C MET A 68 -2.90 6.87 23.28
N LEU A 69 -1.95 6.23 23.97
CA LEU A 69 -0.73 5.71 23.35
C LEU A 69 -1.06 4.68 22.27
N ILE A 70 -1.90 3.70 22.57
CA ILE A 70 -2.31 2.65 21.62
C ILE A 70 -2.97 3.28 20.39
N VAL A 71 -3.93 4.18 20.59
CA VAL A 71 -4.69 4.83 19.51
C VAL A 71 -3.79 5.73 18.67
N ILE A 72 -2.92 6.54 19.28
CA ILE A 72 -2.00 7.42 18.54
C ILE A 72 -0.98 6.62 17.75
N VAL A 73 -0.40 5.57 18.31
CA VAL A 73 0.55 4.71 17.58
C VAL A 73 -0.14 4.03 16.42
N ALA A 74 -1.32 3.42 16.63
CA ALA A 74 -2.09 2.79 15.56
C ALA A 74 -2.46 3.79 14.45
N LEU A 75 -2.91 5.00 14.83
CA LEU A 75 -3.21 6.08 13.89
C LEU A 75 -1.96 6.53 13.13
N ALA A 76 -0.82 6.71 13.79
CA ALA A 76 0.41 7.15 13.15
C ALA A 76 0.89 6.13 12.11
N VAL A 77 0.84 4.83 12.44
CA VAL A 77 1.14 3.75 11.50
C VAL A 77 0.13 3.74 10.34
N LEU A 78 -1.16 3.91 10.63
CA LEU A 78 -2.21 3.94 9.62
C LEU A 78 -2.06 5.13 8.66
N VAL A 79 -1.83 6.35 9.17
CA VAL A 79 -1.54 7.56 8.38
C VAL A 79 -0.27 7.35 7.56
N GLY A 80 0.83 6.95 8.20
CA GLY A 80 2.14 6.82 7.58
C GLY A 80 2.13 5.84 6.42
N ARG A 81 1.47 4.69 6.60
CA ARG A 81 1.32 3.67 5.57
C ARG A 81 0.46 4.12 4.38
N ASN A 82 -0.64 4.82 4.66
CA ASN A 82 -1.54 5.28 3.59
C ASN A 82 -0.97 6.50 2.83
N MET A 83 -0.08 7.29 3.44
CA MET A 83 0.56 8.46 2.80
C MET A 83 1.91 8.17 2.13
N SER A 84 2.59 7.06 2.47
CA SER A 84 3.97 6.82 2.03
C SER A 84 4.22 5.42 1.47
N PHE A 85 4.55 5.35 0.17
CA PHE A 85 5.03 4.13 -0.49
C PHE A 85 6.29 3.55 0.19
N ARG A 86 7.19 4.41 0.70
CA ARG A 86 8.38 3.96 1.44
C ARG A 86 8.00 3.24 2.72
N PHE A 87 6.96 3.70 3.42
CA PHE A 87 6.48 3.06 4.65
C PHE A 87 5.79 1.73 4.36
N LYS A 88 5.11 1.60 3.22
CA LYS A 88 4.60 0.30 2.76
C LYS A 88 5.73 -0.71 2.58
N ASN A 89 6.85 -0.33 1.94
CA ASN A 89 8.01 -1.21 1.80
C ASN A 89 8.61 -1.62 3.16
N ILE A 90 8.65 -0.73 4.15
CA ILE A 90 9.11 -1.08 5.51
C ILE A 90 8.23 -2.17 6.11
N VAL A 91 6.91 -2.03 6.03
CA VAL A 91 5.96 -3.01 6.58
C VAL A 91 6.04 -4.34 5.84
N ILE A 92 6.20 -4.33 4.51
CA ILE A 92 6.42 -5.54 3.72
C ILE A 92 7.72 -6.24 4.14
N ASN A 93 8.80 -5.49 4.35
CA ASN A 93 10.09 -6.05 4.75
C ASN A 93 10.07 -6.61 6.18
N TYR A 94 9.34 -5.98 7.11
CA TYR A 94 9.28 -6.43 8.50
C TYR A 94 8.27 -7.57 8.75
N PHE A 95 7.10 -7.51 8.11
CA PHE A 95 6.00 -8.45 8.37
C PHE A 95 5.72 -9.43 7.22
N GLY A 96 6.36 -9.28 6.07
CA GLY A 96 6.19 -10.19 4.92
C GLY A 96 4.85 -10.07 4.20
N PHE A 97 3.95 -9.18 4.62
CA PHE A 97 2.63 -9.01 4.00
C PHE A 97 2.71 -8.27 2.66
N LYS A 98 2.99 -8.99 1.59
CA LYS A 98 2.92 -8.47 0.22
C LYS A 98 1.46 -8.29 -0.20
N GLU A 99 1.14 -7.16 -0.84
CA GLU A 99 -0.16 -6.84 -1.46
C GLU A 99 -1.40 -6.79 -0.55
N ASN A 100 -1.26 -6.94 0.77
CA ASN A 100 -2.36 -6.89 1.73
C ASN A 100 -2.60 -5.50 2.34
N ASP A 101 -2.79 -4.50 1.47
CA ASP A 101 -3.05 -3.11 1.87
C ASP A 101 -4.33 -2.96 2.71
N ALA A 102 -5.42 -3.58 2.27
CA ALA A 102 -6.70 -3.49 2.96
C ALA A 102 -6.69 -4.20 4.34
N LEU A 103 -6.00 -5.34 4.46
CA LEU A 103 -6.02 -6.17 5.66
C LEU A 103 -5.33 -5.47 6.85
N ILE A 104 -4.17 -4.86 6.62
CA ILE A 104 -3.48 -4.12 7.67
C ILE A 104 -4.24 -2.84 8.04
N ASN A 105 -4.89 -2.17 7.08
CA ASN A 105 -5.74 -1.01 7.39
C ASN A 105 -6.94 -1.43 8.25
N PHE A 106 -7.56 -2.56 7.93
CA PHE A 106 -8.62 -3.16 8.73
C PHE A 106 -8.12 -3.51 10.14
N ALA A 107 -7.00 -4.20 10.27
CA ALA A 107 -6.44 -4.60 11.56
C ALA A 107 -6.13 -3.40 12.47
N LEU A 108 -5.53 -2.35 11.92
CA LEU A 108 -5.23 -1.12 12.67
C LEU A 108 -6.50 -0.36 13.07
N LEU A 109 -7.49 -0.25 12.19
CA LEU A 109 -8.80 0.33 12.53
C LEU A 109 -9.52 -0.51 13.58
N PHE A 110 -9.38 -1.83 13.53
CA PHE A 110 -9.96 -2.74 14.50
C PHE A 110 -9.35 -2.55 15.89
N ILE A 111 -8.01 -2.42 15.98
CA ILE A 111 -7.31 -2.10 17.23
C ILE A 111 -7.79 -0.76 17.82
N ILE A 112 -7.96 0.27 16.99
CA ILE A 112 -8.47 1.57 17.45
C ILE A 112 -9.92 1.43 17.94
N SER A 113 -10.75 0.69 17.20
CA SER A 113 -12.15 0.45 17.55
C SER A 113 -12.30 -0.30 18.86
N THR A 114 -11.53 -1.37 19.09
CA THR A 114 -11.60 -2.15 20.33
C THR A 114 -11.10 -1.34 21.53
N ALA A 115 -10.07 -0.52 21.34
CA ALA A 115 -9.58 0.37 22.38
C ALA A 115 -10.63 1.41 22.81
N LEU A 116 -11.38 1.97 21.85
CA LEU A 116 -12.47 2.91 22.14
C LEU A 116 -13.67 2.20 22.76
N LEU A 117 -14.12 1.07 22.20
CA LEU A 117 -15.20 0.26 22.76
C LEU A 117 -14.92 -0.11 24.23
N GLY A 118 -13.68 -0.47 24.56
CA GLY A 118 -13.28 -0.74 25.94
C GLY A 118 -13.47 0.45 26.88
N ILE A 119 -13.26 1.69 26.41
CA ILE A 119 -13.61 2.90 27.16
C ILE A 119 -15.14 2.98 27.30
N GLY A 120 -15.89 2.84 26.21
CA GLY A 120 -17.36 2.89 26.22
C GLY A 120 -17.97 1.93 27.24
N ASP A 121 -17.57 0.66 27.20
CA ASP A 121 -18.05 -0.39 28.10
C ASP A 121 -17.71 -0.08 29.55
N THR A 122 -16.46 0.32 29.82
CA THR A 122 -16.02 0.69 31.17
C THR A 122 -16.85 1.86 31.72
N ILE A 123 -17.09 2.88 30.89
CA ILE A 123 -17.86 4.06 31.31
C ILE A 123 -19.34 3.71 31.48
N ASN A 124 -19.92 2.88 30.61
CA ASN A 124 -21.31 2.44 30.76
C ASN A 124 -21.53 1.67 32.07
N VAL A 125 -20.58 0.80 32.45
CA VAL A 125 -20.62 0.10 33.74
C VAL A 125 -20.54 1.09 34.90
N VAL A 126 -19.59 2.03 34.86
CA VAL A 126 -19.40 3.04 35.91
C VAL A 126 -20.59 4.00 36.00
N GLN A 127 -21.21 4.36 34.87
CA GLN A 127 -22.38 5.23 34.81
C GLN A 127 -23.56 4.62 35.58
N ASN A 128 -23.78 3.31 35.45
CA ASN A 128 -24.85 2.61 36.16
C ASN A 128 -24.69 2.64 37.69
N THR A 129 -23.45 2.76 38.17
CA THR A 129 -23.15 2.80 39.62
C THR A 129 -23.08 4.23 40.17
N THR A 130 -22.56 5.18 39.39
CA THR A 130 -22.19 6.50 39.91
C THR A 130 -23.02 7.66 39.34
N SER A 131 -23.68 7.49 38.18
CA SER A 131 -24.41 8.54 37.43
C SER A 131 -23.63 9.83 37.06
N THR A 132 -22.39 9.99 37.55
CA THR A 132 -21.55 11.18 37.39
C THR A 132 -20.70 11.16 36.13
N ILE A 133 -20.33 9.98 35.63
CA ILE A 133 -19.47 9.82 34.46
C ILE A 133 -20.30 9.28 33.30
N ARG A 134 -20.22 9.93 32.14
CA ARG A 134 -20.96 9.55 30.92
C ARG A 134 -20.10 9.72 29.67
N VAL A 135 -20.34 8.90 28.66
CA VAL A 135 -19.80 9.15 27.32
C VAL A 135 -20.51 10.32 26.66
N THR A 136 -19.83 11.00 25.75
CA THR A 136 -20.36 12.16 25.01
C THR A 136 -21.05 11.76 23.71
N GLY A 137 -21.91 12.61 23.15
CA GLY A 137 -22.46 12.38 21.81
C GLY A 137 -21.38 12.25 20.71
N SER A 138 -20.27 12.97 20.87
CA SER A 138 -19.11 12.89 19.97
C SER A 138 -18.42 11.52 20.02
N TYR A 139 -18.44 10.84 21.17
CA TYR A 139 -17.91 9.48 21.28
C TYR A 139 -18.67 8.53 20.36
N TYR A 140 -20.01 8.51 20.42
CA TYR A 140 -20.82 7.65 19.55
C TYR A 140 -20.66 8.00 18.06
N PHE A 141 -20.51 9.29 17.74
CA PHE A 141 -20.24 9.71 16.37
C PHE A 141 -18.88 9.19 15.86
N ILE A 142 -17.84 9.22 16.71
CA ILE A 142 -16.51 8.66 16.37
C ILE A 142 -16.59 7.14 16.21
N GLU A 143 -17.33 6.43 17.07
CA GLU A 143 -17.56 4.99 16.91
C GLU A 143 -18.26 4.67 15.59
N LEU A 144 -19.27 5.44 15.21
CA LEU A 144 -19.97 5.26 13.94
C LEU A 144 -19.02 5.49 12.75
N LEU A 145 -18.17 6.52 12.82
CA LEU A 145 -17.13 6.74 11.82
C LEU A 145 -16.16 5.55 11.74
N LEU A 146 -15.68 5.05 12.88
CA LEU A 146 -14.81 3.88 12.94
C LEU A 146 -15.46 2.63 12.36
N LEU A 147 -16.73 2.39 12.69
CA LEU A 147 -17.50 1.27 12.15
C LEU A 147 -17.64 1.39 10.64
N ALA A 148 -17.94 2.58 10.12
CA ALA A 148 -18.01 2.82 8.67
C ALA A 148 -16.65 2.53 8.01
N GLY A 149 -15.53 2.98 8.61
CA GLY A 149 -14.19 2.67 8.12
C GLY A 149 -13.85 1.18 8.16
N LEU A 150 -14.27 0.48 9.21
CA LEU A 150 -14.11 -0.97 9.34
C LEU A 150 -14.88 -1.71 8.26
N VAL A 151 -16.14 -1.36 8.01
CA VAL A 151 -16.96 -1.97 6.96
C VAL A 151 -16.35 -1.71 5.57
N LEU A 152 -15.91 -0.47 5.29
CA LEU A 152 -15.24 -0.13 4.03
C LEU A 152 -13.96 -0.94 3.80
N THR A 153 -13.13 -1.08 4.83
CA THR A 153 -11.88 -1.84 4.74
C THR A 153 -12.13 -3.33 4.67
N LEU A 154 -13.12 -3.86 5.40
CA LEU A 154 -13.54 -5.26 5.33
C LEU A 154 -14.05 -5.63 3.92
N MET A 155 -14.91 -4.79 3.32
CA MET A 155 -15.35 -4.99 1.94
C MET A 155 -14.16 -5.02 0.97
N SER A 156 -13.15 -4.19 1.20
CA SER A 156 -11.93 -4.16 0.39
C SER A 156 -11.08 -5.43 0.58
N VAL A 157 -10.97 -5.94 1.81
CA VAL A 157 -10.32 -7.22 2.12
C VAL A 157 -11.03 -8.36 1.42
N VAL A 158 -12.35 -8.48 1.56
CA VAL A 158 -13.16 -9.54 0.94
C VAL A 158 -13.05 -9.48 -0.59
N LYS A 159 -13.09 -8.28 -1.18
CA LYS A 159 -12.93 -8.11 -2.62
C LYS A 159 -11.56 -8.58 -3.11
N THR A 160 -10.50 -8.24 -2.37
CA THR A 160 -9.13 -8.67 -2.69
C THR A 160 -8.98 -10.19 -2.56
N ALA A 161 -9.53 -10.76 -1.49
CA ALA A 161 -9.54 -12.21 -1.27
C ALA A 161 -10.30 -12.97 -2.37
N LYS A 162 -11.44 -12.45 -2.87
CA LYS A 162 -12.17 -13.06 -3.99
C LYS A 162 -11.37 -13.04 -5.30
N LEU A 163 -10.61 -11.96 -5.56
CA LEU A 163 -9.78 -11.83 -6.77
C LEU A 163 -8.55 -12.73 -6.73
N GLN A 164 -7.97 -12.94 -5.54
CA GLN A 164 -6.79 -13.79 -5.35
C GLN A 164 -7.16 -15.26 -5.11
N GLY A 165 -8.33 -15.54 -4.51
CA GLY A 165 -8.84 -16.88 -4.23
C GLY A 165 -9.03 -17.75 -5.48
N GLY A 166 -9.34 -17.13 -6.63
CA GLY A 166 -9.39 -17.81 -7.93
C GLY A 166 -8.01 -18.04 -8.59
N LYS A 167 -6.93 -17.48 -8.03
CA LYS A 167 -5.54 -17.61 -8.51
C LYS A 167 -4.63 -18.41 -7.57
N THR A 168 -5.05 -18.66 -6.33
CA THR A 168 -4.41 -19.60 -5.42
C THR A 168 -4.65 -21.03 -5.88
N LYS A 169 -3.97 -21.43 -6.96
CA LYS A 169 -3.51 -22.82 -7.09
C LYS A 169 -2.64 -23.04 -5.85
N ILE A 170 -3.01 -24.00 -5.01
CA ILE A 170 -2.19 -24.45 -3.90
C ILE A 170 -0.90 -24.98 -4.53
N ILE A 171 0.12 -24.12 -4.62
CA ILE A 171 1.48 -24.57 -4.89
C ILE A 171 1.89 -25.21 -3.56
N ASN A 172 1.83 -26.54 -3.56
CA ASN A 172 2.31 -27.35 -2.46
C ASN A 172 3.76 -26.92 -2.16
N VAL A 173 4.11 -26.79 -0.88
CA VAL A 173 5.39 -26.26 -0.37
C VAL A 173 6.61 -27.15 -0.71
N ILE A 174 6.51 -27.96 -1.77
CA ILE A 174 7.54 -28.87 -2.25
C ILE A 174 8.37 -28.23 -3.39
N ASP A 175 7.92 -27.13 -4.00
CA ASP A 175 8.61 -26.48 -5.14
C ASP A 175 9.43 -25.23 -4.77
N GLU A 176 9.76 -25.02 -3.49
CA GLU A 176 10.61 -23.88 -3.09
C GLU A 176 12.05 -24.01 -3.63
N ASP A 177 12.50 -25.25 -3.91
CA ASP A 177 13.78 -25.53 -4.56
C ASP A 177 13.73 -25.31 -6.09
N ALA A 178 12.58 -25.57 -6.74
CA ALA A 178 12.39 -25.33 -8.17
C ALA A 178 12.38 -23.82 -8.52
N LEU A 179 11.94 -22.96 -7.59
CA LEU A 179 11.92 -21.51 -7.78
C LEU A 179 13.30 -20.85 -7.62
N LYS A 180 14.19 -21.43 -6.78
CA LYS A 180 15.58 -20.97 -6.68
C LYS A 180 16.38 -21.29 -7.95
N GLU A 181 16.16 -22.45 -8.57
CA GLU A 181 16.84 -22.83 -9.82
C GLU A 181 16.49 -21.91 -11.00
N VAL A 182 15.23 -21.44 -11.09
CA VAL A 182 14.79 -20.53 -12.17
C VAL A 182 15.37 -19.12 -11.99
N SER A 183 15.56 -18.66 -10.75
CA SER A 183 16.23 -17.39 -10.44
C SER A 183 17.71 -17.42 -10.82
N HIS A 184 18.40 -18.54 -10.56
CA HIS A 184 19.81 -18.69 -10.93
C HIS A 184 20.01 -18.88 -12.44
N LYS A 185 19.10 -19.57 -13.14
CA LYS A 185 19.16 -19.69 -14.62
C LYS A 185 18.97 -18.36 -15.34
N LYS A 186 18.10 -17.46 -14.88
CA LYS A 186 17.95 -16.12 -15.49
C LYS A 186 19.13 -15.19 -15.24
N SER A 187 19.85 -15.36 -14.13
CA SER A 187 21.06 -14.58 -13.83
C SER A 187 22.29 -15.08 -14.61
N LEU A 188 22.35 -16.38 -14.95
CA LEU A 188 23.45 -16.95 -15.73
C LEU A 188 23.23 -16.82 -17.24
N LYS A 189 21.98 -16.78 -17.71
CA LYS A 189 21.69 -16.60 -19.14
C LYS A 189 22.19 -15.26 -19.71
N GLY A 190 22.34 -14.23 -18.88
CA GLY A 190 22.94 -12.95 -19.30
C GLY A 190 24.47 -12.90 -19.26
N LEU A 191 25.16 -13.99 -18.89
CA LEU A 191 26.62 -14.05 -18.77
C LEU A 191 27.28 -14.97 -19.81
N PHE A 192 26.49 -15.67 -20.65
CA PHE A 192 26.97 -16.60 -21.67
C PHE A 192 26.38 -16.37 -23.06
N ASP A 193 25.51 -15.37 -23.23
CA ASP A 193 24.92 -15.01 -24.54
C ASP A 193 25.83 -14.07 -25.37
N GLU A 194 27.13 -13.93 -25.03
CA GLU A 194 28.10 -13.12 -25.81
C GLU A 194 28.88 -13.91 -26.88
N GLU A 195 28.66 -15.22 -27.06
CA GLU A 195 29.42 -16.03 -28.03
C GLU A 195 28.68 -16.40 -29.33
N GLU A 196 27.39 -16.07 -29.50
CA GLU A 196 26.65 -16.41 -30.73
C GLU A 196 26.59 -15.28 -31.79
N GLU A 197 27.00 -14.05 -31.48
CA GLU A 197 26.99 -12.95 -32.46
C GLU A 197 28.21 -12.95 -33.43
N ASP A 198 29.27 -13.71 -33.11
CA ASP A 198 30.48 -13.77 -33.96
C ASP A 198 30.36 -14.80 -35.12
N GLU A 199 29.51 -15.83 -35.01
CA GLU A 199 29.32 -16.82 -36.09
C GLU A 199 28.37 -16.33 -37.20
N GLU A 200 27.38 -15.49 -36.89
CA GLU A 200 26.51 -14.88 -37.91
C GLU A 200 27.25 -13.78 -38.71
N LEU A 201 28.15 -13.02 -38.08
CA LEU A 201 28.99 -12.04 -38.79
C LEU A 201 30.03 -12.71 -39.70
N ALA A 202 30.60 -13.85 -39.28
CA ALA A 202 31.54 -14.63 -40.09
C ALA A 202 30.88 -15.26 -41.33
N ASN A 203 29.65 -15.76 -41.21
CA ASN A 203 28.91 -16.31 -42.35
C ASN A 203 28.41 -15.23 -43.34
N MET A 204 28.13 -14.00 -42.87
CA MET A 204 27.81 -12.88 -43.77
C MET A 204 29.03 -12.37 -44.55
N HIS A 205 30.23 -12.38 -43.94
CA HIS A 205 31.46 -11.98 -44.63
C HIS A 205 31.94 -13.01 -45.64
N HIS A 206 31.62 -14.30 -45.46
CA HIS A 206 32.01 -15.34 -46.41
C HIS A 206 31.10 -15.40 -47.65
N ALA A 207 29.83 -14.98 -47.54
CA ALA A 207 28.89 -14.89 -48.67
C ALA A 207 29.20 -13.71 -49.61
N HIS A 208 29.78 -12.63 -49.11
CA HIS A 208 30.11 -11.46 -49.93
C HIS A 208 31.40 -11.63 -50.76
N HIS A 209 32.17 -12.71 -50.52
CA HIS A 209 33.40 -13.01 -51.27
C HIS A 209 33.22 -14.03 -52.40
N THR A 210 32.11 -14.79 -52.42
CA THR A 210 31.82 -15.81 -53.45
C THR A 210 30.94 -15.31 -54.59
N GLU A 211 30.22 -14.18 -54.44
CA GLU A 211 29.46 -13.58 -55.56
C GLU A 211 30.35 -12.86 -56.59
N HIS A 212 31.61 -12.54 -56.25
CA HIS A 212 32.49 -11.81 -57.16
C HIS A 212 33.23 -12.68 -58.18
N GLU A 213 33.18 -14.02 -58.09
CA GLU A 213 33.80 -14.92 -59.07
C GLU A 213 32.80 -15.51 -60.10
N HIS A 214 31.49 -15.33 -59.92
CA HIS A 214 30.50 -15.95 -60.82
C HIS A 214 30.04 -15.06 -61.99
N HIS A 215 30.53 -13.82 -62.08
CA HIS A 215 30.07 -12.83 -63.08
C HIS A 215 30.97 -12.67 -64.32
N GLU A 216 32.01 -13.49 -64.49
CA GLU A 216 32.95 -13.35 -65.62
C GLU A 216 32.79 -14.38 -66.75
N HIS A 217 31.74 -15.22 -66.74
CA HIS A 217 31.61 -16.32 -67.72
C HIS A 217 30.31 -16.43 -68.53
N GLU A 218 29.41 -15.44 -68.50
CA GLU A 218 28.11 -15.50 -69.22
C GLU A 218 27.91 -14.42 -70.31
N HIS A 219 28.98 -13.91 -70.91
CA HIS A 219 28.89 -12.97 -72.04
C HIS A 219 29.48 -13.50 -73.34
N LEU A 220 29.09 -14.70 -73.77
CA LEU A 220 29.29 -15.15 -75.16
C LEU A 220 28.38 -16.34 -75.45
N HIS A 221 27.16 -16.08 -75.93
CA HIS A 221 26.54 -16.78 -77.07
C HIS A 221 25.06 -16.36 -77.23
N HIS A 222 24.62 -16.31 -78.49
CA HIS A 222 23.25 -16.11 -78.99
C HIS A 222 22.71 -14.67 -79.18
N VAL A 223 23.13 -14.07 -80.30
CA VAL A 223 22.23 -13.29 -81.16
C VAL A 223 22.35 -13.83 -82.59
N HIS A 224 21.33 -14.57 -83.03
CA HIS A 224 20.97 -14.80 -84.43
C HIS A 224 19.43 -14.92 -84.41
N HIS A 225 18.71 -13.85 -84.77
CA HIS A 225 18.14 -13.58 -86.10
C HIS A 225 17.25 -14.72 -86.61
N GLU A 226 15.94 -14.55 -86.45
CA GLU A 226 14.92 -15.02 -87.41
C GLU A 226 13.86 -13.91 -87.54
N GLU A 227 13.91 -13.22 -88.69
CA GLU A 227 12.78 -12.53 -89.31
C GLU A 227 12.20 -13.48 -90.37
N GLU A 228 10.89 -13.33 -90.59
CA GLU A 228 9.98 -13.97 -91.56
C GLU A 228 9.23 -15.24 -91.13
#